data_AF-A0A351IZD0-F1
#
_entry.id   AF-A0A351IZD0-F1
#
_cell.length_a   1.000
_cell.length_b   1.000
_cell.length_c   1.000
_cell.angle_alpha   90.00
_cell.angle_beta   90.00
_cell.angle_gamma   90.00
#
_symmetry.space_group_name_H-M   'P 1'
#
loop_
_entity.id
_entity.type
_entity.pdbx_description
1 polymer ?
#
loop_
_entity_poly.entity_id
_entity_poly.type
_entity_poly.pdbx_seq_one_letter_code
_entity_poly.pdbx_strand_id
1 'polypeptide(L)'
;AFEFDITSAVNAWYAGSPNYGILFNRTVDSGSTPNCYTSFYTSEHATAANKPVFLIHFVPLSGGGGGDGFSTAPNLILNSLVSVHVALANEKRYFKFTPSTCGFYTFESSSVTSGDPYAWIYNSSQTQLHYDDDGLGYPNFRITHYLDIGHTYYFAAGCYGSGTGSYSVRLTLREIYYETFIPTKTYYLKDIGSGKFLDIHGPAAQESVHQWDFHGGEQSRWTVQKQSDGFYTIRSEYGSKYYVGISNTSLGVDNIKLYASISDSTRWIAYYNSVGEVIFEPKLAPGKILHAPSNSTGVELQLAWAGWIDNNSKWKLFEHKYEFTAKHYYDQGYDVRFANAATSMAEYQVVCSEIFLQVFGIGTKRSIQSYISCADTCTGTPVTLAKTKLPCAHSLVDHKTRSEIRSDFISQFGNGTNTLSRVAWSGHVLESRSSNSDSSSHTVVMTIGKVTDASYNNLADNVIRYESIYTLVHELSHQLGASDHYCYGNPTDPDCSNPYNDCYYHDRGLTVKPVCIMYSRWYDLEQRLNAGTISDIYCSQCKSSAHSLGIRKHLNDHH
;
A
#
# COMPACT_ATOMS: atom_id res chain seq x y z
N ALA A 1 -26.02 21.52 -23.69
CA ALA A 1 -27.19 20.79 -24.20
C ALA A 1 -28.40 21.69 -23.98
N PHE A 2 -29.28 21.86 -24.98
CA PHE A 2 -30.53 22.59 -24.78
C PHE A 2 -31.58 21.58 -24.34
N GLU A 3 -32.15 21.78 -23.15
CA GLU A 3 -33.28 21.01 -22.64
C GLU A 3 -34.56 21.79 -22.95
N PHE A 4 -35.59 21.08 -23.41
CA PHE A 4 -36.89 21.66 -23.73
C PHE A 4 -37.97 20.94 -22.92
N ASP A 5 -38.68 21.68 -22.07
CA ASP A 5 -39.85 21.20 -21.35
C ASP A 5 -41.06 21.20 -22.30
N ILE A 6 -41.61 20.01 -22.54
CA ILE A 6 -42.76 19.80 -23.44
C ILE A 6 -44.02 19.38 -22.67
N THR A 7 -44.02 19.49 -21.34
CA THR A 7 -45.10 19.02 -20.46
C THR A 7 -46.46 19.60 -20.86
N SER A 8 -46.52 20.88 -21.22
CA SER A 8 -47.77 21.54 -21.65
C SER A 8 -48.29 21.01 -22.99
N ALA A 9 -47.40 20.67 -23.94
CA ALA A 9 -47.80 20.09 -25.23
C ALA A 9 -48.34 18.66 -25.04
N VAL A 10 -47.72 17.87 -24.17
CA VAL A 10 -48.18 16.51 -23.85
C VAL A 10 -49.55 16.52 -23.18
N ASN A 11 -49.78 17.41 -22.20
CA ASN A 11 -51.08 17.54 -21.54
C ASN A 11 -52.19 17.99 -22.50
N ALA A 12 -51.88 18.87 -23.46
CA ALA A 12 -52.83 19.31 -24.47
C ALA A 12 -53.24 18.18 -25.43
N TRP A 13 -52.29 17.36 -25.89
CA TRP A 13 -52.58 16.20 -26.74
C TRP A 13 -53.42 15.16 -26.02
N TYR A 14 -53.12 14.91 -24.74
CA TYR A 14 -53.92 14.01 -23.90
C TYR A 14 -55.37 14.50 -23.74
N ALA A 15 -55.57 15.82 -23.62
CA ALA A 15 -56.89 16.44 -23.54
C ALA A 15 -57.59 16.65 -24.91
N GLY A 16 -56.97 16.23 -26.02
CA GLY A 16 -57.51 16.40 -27.38
C GLY A 16 -57.49 17.85 -27.89
N SER A 17 -56.71 18.73 -27.29
CA SER A 17 -56.60 20.15 -27.67
C SER A 17 -55.59 20.34 -28.81
N PRO A 18 -55.98 20.97 -29.94
CA PRO A 18 -55.10 21.16 -31.10
C PRO A 18 -54.08 22.30 -30.94
N ASN A 19 -54.13 23.05 -29.83
CA ASN A 19 -53.48 24.36 -29.74
C ASN A 19 -52.02 24.35 -29.23
N TYR A 20 -51.46 23.19 -28.90
CA TYR A 20 -50.09 23.10 -28.38
C TYR A 20 -49.34 21.96 -29.08
N GLY A 21 -48.54 22.28 -30.08
CA GLY A 21 -47.67 21.34 -30.81
C GLY A 21 -46.21 21.79 -30.78
N ILE A 22 -45.29 20.86 -31.01
CA ILE A 22 -43.85 21.16 -31.14
C ILE A 22 -43.58 21.57 -32.59
N LEU A 23 -43.07 22.79 -32.79
CA LEU A 23 -42.75 23.35 -34.10
C LEU A 23 -41.23 23.53 -34.23
N PHE A 24 -40.60 22.82 -35.18
CA PHE A 24 -39.20 23.07 -35.51
C PHE A 24 -39.13 24.14 -36.60
N ASN A 25 -38.66 25.33 -36.25
CA ASN A 25 -38.45 26.41 -37.21
C ASN A 25 -37.11 26.24 -37.93
N ARG A 26 -37.06 26.44 -39.25
CA ARG A 26 -35.80 26.53 -40.01
C ARG A 26 -35.30 27.97 -39.95
N THR A 27 -34.05 28.17 -39.58
CA THR A 27 -33.49 29.51 -39.31
C THR A 27 -33.21 30.38 -40.54
N VAL A 28 -33.67 30.04 -41.73
CA VAL A 28 -33.38 30.86 -42.92
C VAL A 28 -34.46 30.68 -43.97
N ASP A 29 -35.34 31.69 -44.06
CA ASP A 29 -35.98 32.11 -45.30
C ASP A 29 -35.99 33.65 -45.29
N SER A 30 -34.95 34.22 -45.88
CA SER A 30 -34.89 35.66 -46.17
C SER A 30 -35.46 35.88 -47.57
N GLY A 31 -36.76 36.14 -47.66
CA GLY A 31 -37.38 36.46 -48.95
C GLY A 31 -38.91 36.35 -49.00
N SER A 32 -39.57 37.41 -48.54
CA SER A 32 -40.87 37.91 -49.04
C SER A 32 -42.00 36.90 -49.34
N THR A 33 -42.75 36.49 -48.31
CA THR A 33 -44.21 36.68 -48.13
C THR A 33 -44.70 35.70 -47.04
N PRO A 34 -45.52 36.16 -46.06
CA PRO A 34 -45.95 35.32 -44.95
C PRO A 34 -47.12 34.46 -45.42
N ASN A 35 -46.93 33.15 -45.61
CA ASN A 35 -47.93 32.09 -45.45
C ASN A 35 -47.50 30.78 -46.13
N CYS A 36 -46.53 30.09 -45.53
CA CYS A 36 -46.59 28.64 -45.41
C CYS A 36 -45.56 28.22 -44.37
N TYR A 37 -46.03 27.76 -43.22
CA TYR A 37 -45.22 26.90 -42.37
C TYR A 37 -44.88 25.67 -43.21
N THR A 38 -43.65 25.56 -43.72
CA THR A 38 -43.15 24.31 -44.28
C THR A 38 -42.82 23.34 -43.15
N SER A 39 -43.83 23.00 -42.34
CA SER A 39 -43.84 21.75 -41.58
C SER A 39 -44.21 20.66 -42.58
N PHE A 40 -43.25 19.83 -42.97
CA PHE A 40 -43.46 18.59 -43.73
C PHE A 40 -44.54 18.67 -44.84
N TYR A 41 -44.37 19.54 -45.83
CA TYR A 41 -45.05 19.35 -47.11
C TYR A 41 -44.35 18.19 -47.83
N THR A 42 -44.89 16.98 -47.74
CA THR A 42 -44.70 16.02 -48.84
C THR A 42 -45.82 16.28 -49.84
N SER A 43 -45.45 16.94 -50.93
CA SER A 43 -46.29 17.17 -52.09
C SER A 43 -46.82 15.84 -52.67
N GLU A 44 -48.12 15.81 -52.93
CA GLU A 44 -48.78 15.11 -54.04
C GLU A 44 -48.86 13.56 -54.12
N HIS A 45 -48.30 12.75 -53.21
CA HIS A 45 -48.47 11.27 -53.29
C HIS A 45 -48.58 10.54 -51.94
N ALA A 46 -49.49 10.96 -51.06
CA ALA A 46 -49.81 10.23 -49.83
C ALA A 46 -50.91 9.18 -50.05
N THR A 47 -50.57 8.01 -50.60
CA THR A 47 -51.31 6.79 -50.27
C THR A 47 -51.07 6.45 -48.78
N ALA A 48 -51.91 5.60 -48.17
CA ALA A 48 -51.77 5.23 -46.75
C ALA A 48 -50.37 4.72 -46.34
N ALA A 49 -49.53 4.33 -47.32
CA ALA A 49 -48.15 3.87 -47.14
C ALA A 49 -47.11 4.98 -46.91
N ASN A 50 -47.39 6.26 -47.24
CA ASN A 50 -46.37 7.32 -47.31
C ASN A 50 -46.58 8.49 -46.33
N LYS A 51 -47.41 8.33 -45.29
CA LYS A 51 -47.46 9.31 -44.21
C LYS A 51 -46.22 9.13 -43.33
N PRO A 52 -45.41 10.17 -43.08
CA PRO A 52 -44.41 10.08 -42.03
C PRO A 52 -45.13 9.85 -40.70
N VAL A 53 -45.00 8.64 -40.16
CA VAL A 53 -45.52 8.28 -38.84
C VAL A 53 -44.42 8.59 -37.84
N PHE A 54 -44.66 9.59 -36.99
CA PHE A 54 -43.86 9.78 -35.79
C PHE A 54 -44.39 8.79 -34.74
N LEU A 55 -43.64 7.71 -34.51
CA LEU A 55 -43.92 6.76 -33.43
C LEU A 55 -43.15 7.24 -32.19
N ILE A 56 -43.81 8.06 -31.37
CA ILE A 56 -43.32 8.33 -30.01
C ILE A 56 -43.78 7.16 -29.16
N HIS A 57 -42.87 6.24 -28.87
CA HIS A 57 -43.10 5.18 -27.89
C HIS A 57 -42.97 5.79 -26.50
N PHE A 58 -44.03 6.46 -26.05
CA PHE A 58 -44.19 6.87 -24.67
C PHE A 58 -44.49 5.59 -23.87
N VAL A 59 -43.47 5.08 -23.19
CA VAL A 59 -43.67 4.11 -22.12
C VAL A 59 -43.81 4.93 -20.85
N PRO A 60 -45.04 5.16 -20.34
CA PRO A 60 -45.16 5.63 -18.97
C PRO A 60 -44.54 4.52 -18.12
N LEU A 61 -43.38 4.79 -17.53
CA LEU A 61 -43.06 4.16 -16.27
C LEU A 61 -44.11 4.75 -15.31
N SER A 62 -45.18 4.02 -15.06
CA SER A 62 -46.13 4.31 -13.99
C SER A 62 -45.31 4.69 -12.76
N GLY A 63 -45.36 5.95 -12.29
CA GLY A 63 -44.75 6.43 -11.02
C GLY A 63 -43.33 7.02 -11.04
N GLY A 64 -42.93 7.77 -12.07
CA GLY A 64 -41.90 8.81 -11.91
C GLY A 64 -40.48 8.34 -11.59
N GLY A 65 -40.01 7.33 -12.35
CA GLY A 65 -38.63 6.84 -12.35
C GLY A 65 -38.49 5.48 -11.68
N GLY A 66 -37.91 4.51 -12.39
CA GLY A 66 -37.88 3.09 -11.96
C GLY A 66 -39.12 2.31 -12.41
N GLY A 67 -39.15 1.01 -12.16
CA GLY A 67 -40.30 0.12 -12.40
C GLY A 67 -41.03 -0.24 -11.10
N ASP A 68 -42.25 -0.74 -11.21
CA ASP A 68 -43.12 -1.10 -10.08
C ASP A 68 -42.73 -2.41 -9.36
N GLY A 69 -41.69 -3.11 -9.85
CA GLY A 69 -41.20 -4.35 -9.28
C GLY A 69 -39.91 -4.83 -9.95
N PHE A 70 -39.34 -5.94 -9.46
CA PHE A 70 -38.08 -6.49 -9.99
C PHE A 70 -38.15 -6.82 -11.50
N SER A 71 -39.26 -7.35 -11.99
CA SER A 71 -39.43 -7.73 -13.40
C SER A 71 -39.58 -6.54 -14.34
N THR A 72 -40.04 -5.39 -13.83
CA THR A 72 -40.24 -4.15 -14.60
C THR A 72 -39.13 -3.14 -14.39
N ALA A 73 -38.10 -3.48 -13.60
CA ALA A 73 -36.98 -2.60 -13.29
C ALA A 73 -36.18 -2.21 -14.55
N PRO A 74 -36.11 -0.92 -14.92
CA PRO A 74 -35.23 -0.44 -15.98
C PRO A 74 -33.77 -0.44 -15.52
N ASN A 75 -32.85 -0.40 -16.49
CA ASN A 75 -31.43 -0.26 -16.20
C ASN A 75 -31.14 1.10 -15.55
N LEU A 76 -30.48 1.11 -14.39
CA LEU A 76 -29.90 2.31 -13.80
C LEU A 76 -28.56 2.58 -14.47
N ILE A 77 -28.46 3.72 -15.17
CA ILE A 77 -27.24 4.10 -15.87
C ILE A 77 -26.26 4.68 -14.85
N LEU A 78 -25.02 4.16 -14.85
CA LEU A 78 -23.96 4.62 -13.96
C LEU A 78 -23.69 6.12 -14.16
N ASN A 79 -23.51 6.83 -13.05
CA ASN A 79 -23.28 8.28 -12.96
C ASN A 79 -24.43 9.18 -13.44
N SER A 80 -25.56 8.60 -13.85
CA SER A 80 -26.76 9.36 -14.22
C SER A 80 -27.62 9.65 -13.00
N LEU A 81 -28.12 10.88 -12.92
CA LEU A 81 -29.12 11.28 -11.94
C LEU A 81 -30.51 10.92 -12.48
N VAL A 82 -31.32 10.24 -11.68
CA VAL A 82 -32.66 9.79 -12.05
C VAL A 82 -33.67 10.28 -11.01
N SER A 83 -34.68 11.02 -11.45
CA SER A 83 -35.80 11.40 -10.58
C SER A 83 -36.61 10.17 -10.16
N VAL A 84 -37.06 10.15 -8.92
CA VAL A 84 -37.89 9.12 -8.29
C VAL A 84 -39.11 9.82 -7.69
N HIS A 85 -40.30 9.29 -7.96
CA HIS A 85 -41.56 9.73 -7.35
C HIS A 85 -42.23 8.54 -6.66
N VAL A 86 -42.49 8.67 -5.38
CA VAL A 86 -43.19 7.69 -4.55
C VAL A 86 -44.57 8.25 -4.30
N ALA A 87 -45.57 7.77 -5.06
CA ALA A 87 -46.92 8.31 -5.07
C ALA A 87 -47.82 7.69 -4.00
N LEU A 88 -47.55 6.44 -3.60
CA LEU A 88 -48.34 5.69 -2.64
C LEU A 88 -47.53 5.29 -1.41
N ALA A 89 -48.21 5.15 -0.28
CA ALA A 89 -47.59 4.67 0.95
C ALA A 89 -46.99 3.27 0.76
N ASN A 90 -45.74 3.09 1.22
CA ASN A 90 -44.95 1.86 1.06
C ASN A 90 -44.59 1.49 -0.39
N GLU A 91 -44.80 2.39 -1.36
CA GLU A 91 -44.36 2.18 -2.74
C GLU A 91 -42.83 2.17 -2.84
N LYS A 92 -42.31 1.31 -3.72
CA LYS A 92 -40.90 1.25 -4.07
C LYS A 92 -40.73 1.33 -5.58
N ARG A 93 -39.71 2.06 -5.98
CA ARG A 93 -39.29 2.26 -7.37
C ARG A 93 -38.03 1.44 -7.63
N TYR A 94 -38.13 0.46 -8.50
CA TYR A 94 -37.07 -0.53 -8.73
C TYR A 94 -36.25 -0.17 -9.96
N PHE A 95 -34.94 -0.38 -9.86
CA PHE A 95 -33.98 -0.33 -10.95
C PHE A 95 -33.13 -1.58 -10.93
N LYS A 96 -32.48 -1.89 -12.06
CA LYS A 96 -31.49 -2.96 -12.13
C LYS A 96 -30.16 -2.46 -12.69
N PHE A 97 -29.08 -3.09 -12.32
CA PHE A 97 -27.76 -2.79 -12.85
C PHE A 97 -26.92 -4.05 -12.90
N THR A 98 -26.13 -4.18 -13.97
CA THR A 98 -25.17 -5.26 -14.15
C THR A 98 -23.78 -4.63 -14.25
N PRO A 99 -22.93 -4.77 -13.22
CA PRO A 99 -21.59 -4.20 -13.20
C PRO A 99 -20.73 -4.71 -14.35
N SER A 100 -20.00 -3.81 -15.01
CA SER A 100 -18.97 -4.16 -16.01
C SER A 100 -17.58 -4.38 -15.40
N THR A 101 -17.42 -4.11 -14.10
CA THR A 101 -16.22 -4.33 -13.28
C THR A 101 -16.68 -4.60 -11.85
N CYS A 102 -15.91 -5.42 -11.13
CA CYS A 102 -16.16 -5.66 -9.72
C CYS A 102 -15.85 -4.40 -8.92
N GLY A 103 -16.69 -4.04 -7.95
CA GLY A 103 -16.37 -2.87 -7.15
C GLY A 103 -17.41 -2.46 -6.13
N PHE A 104 -17.06 -1.46 -5.33
CA PHE A 104 -18.02 -0.80 -4.44
C PHE A 104 -18.79 0.26 -5.22
N TYR A 105 -20.08 0.01 -5.38
CA TYR A 105 -21.00 0.96 -5.98
C TYR A 105 -21.77 1.68 -4.88
N THR A 106 -21.94 2.98 -5.05
CA THR A 106 -22.66 3.85 -4.12
C THR A 106 -23.97 4.27 -4.75
N PHE A 107 -25.07 3.85 -4.15
CA PHE A 107 -26.43 4.27 -4.46
C PHE A 107 -26.87 5.31 -3.43
N GLU A 108 -27.12 6.54 -3.88
CA GLU A 108 -27.41 7.67 -3.00
C GLU A 108 -28.60 8.48 -3.50
N SER A 109 -29.27 9.16 -2.57
CA SER A 109 -30.28 10.16 -2.87
C SER A 109 -29.73 11.58 -2.80
N SER A 110 -30.40 12.48 -3.51
CA SER A 110 -30.15 13.92 -3.51
C SER A 110 -31.39 14.67 -4.00
N SER A 111 -31.32 16.01 -4.02
CA SER A 111 -32.36 16.86 -4.62
C SER A 111 -33.77 16.53 -4.10
N VAL A 112 -33.87 16.32 -2.79
CA VAL A 112 -35.13 15.98 -2.12
C VAL A 112 -36.06 17.18 -2.20
N THR A 113 -37.20 16.99 -2.86
CA THR A 113 -38.26 18.01 -2.95
C THR A 113 -39.35 17.77 -1.90
N SER A 114 -39.61 16.50 -1.57
CA SER A 114 -40.52 16.08 -0.51
C SER A 114 -40.27 14.62 -0.11
N GLY A 115 -40.71 14.25 1.09
CA GLY A 115 -40.56 12.90 1.63
C GLY A 115 -39.23 12.65 2.32
N ASP A 116 -39.08 11.43 2.82
CA ASP A 116 -37.90 10.95 3.54
C ASP A 116 -37.33 9.73 2.79
N PRO A 117 -36.37 9.92 1.86
CA PRO A 117 -35.78 8.87 1.04
C PRO A 117 -35.35 7.62 1.81
N TYR A 118 -35.72 6.45 1.31
CA TYR A 118 -35.28 5.16 1.88
C TYR A 118 -34.94 4.18 0.75
N ALA A 119 -33.81 3.49 0.83
CA ALA A 119 -33.33 2.60 -0.22
C ALA A 119 -33.01 1.18 0.23
N TRP A 120 -32.97 0.27 -0.75
CA TRP A 120 -32.58 -1.13 -0.60
C TRP A 120 -31.79 -1.62 -1.81
N ILE A 121 -30.86 -2.55 -1.58
CA ILE A 121 -30.15 -3.30 -2.63
C ILE A 121 -30.52 -4.78 -2.52
N TYR A 122 -30.73 -5.44 -3.66
CA TYR A 122 -31.04 -6.87 -3.75
C TYR A 122 -30.10 -7.58 -4.76
N ASN A 123 -29.84 -8.87 -4.54
CA ASN A 123 -29.14 -9.73 -5.51
C ASN A 123 -30.07 -10.21 -6.65
N SER A 124 -29.52 -10.98 -7.59
CA SER A 124 -30.27 -11.56 -8.73
C SER A 124 -31.43 -12.46 -8.31
N SER A 125 -31.34 -13.07 -7.12
CA SER A 125 -32.38 -13.92 -6.52
C SER A 125 -33.39 -13.11 -5.69
N GLN A 126 -33.37 -11.78 -5.79
CA GLN A 126 -34.27 -10.85 -5.09
C GLN A 126 -34.16 -10.91 -3.56
N THR A 127 -33.04 -11.42 -3.04
CA THR A 127 -32.73 -11.37 -1.61
C THR A 127 -32.14 -10.00 -1.26
N GLN A 128 -32.66 -9.36 -0.21
CA GLN A 128 -32.16 -8.07 0.26
C GLN A 128 -30.73 -8.20 0.80
N LEU A 129 -29.85 -7.33 0.33
CA LEU A 129 -28.44 -7.26 0.72
C LEU A 129 -28.15 -6.11 1.68
N HIS A 130 -28.79 -4.96 1.49
CA HIS A 130 -28.53 -3.74 2.25
C HIS A 130 -29.72 -2.76 2.16
N TYR A 131 -29.85 -1.84 3.11
CA TYR A 131 -30.83 -0.77 3.14
C TYR A 131 -30.32 0.41 3.99
N ASP A 132 -30.79 1.62 3.69
CA ASP A 132 -30.41 2.85 4.39
C ASP A 132 -31.37 4.00 4.02
N ASP A 133 -31.68 4.87 4.98
CA ASP A 133 -32.54 6.07 4.86
C ASP A 133 -31.76 7.39 5.09
N ASP A 134 -30.83 7.43 6.04
CA ASP A 134 -30.14 8.67 6.45
C ASP A 134 -28.60 8.61 6.39
N GLY A 135 -28.01 7.64 5.69
CA GLY A 135 -26.56 7.42 5.62
C GLY A 135 -25.74 8.54 4.96
N LEU A 136 -26.38 9.52 4.33
CA LEU A 136 -25.76 10.77 3.85
C LEU A 136 -26.11 11.99 4.73
N GLY A 137 -26.76 11.77 5.88
CA GLY A 137 -27.36 12.80 6.72
C GLY A 137 -28.79 13.13 6.29
N TYR A 138 -29.64 13.43 7.27
CA TYR A 138 -31.06 13.64 7.06
C TYR A 138 -31.36 14.67 5.95
N PRO A 139 -32.21 14.36 4.96
CA PRO A 139 -33.02 13.14 4.80
C PRO A 139 -32.49 12.19 3.70
N ASN A 140 -31.18 12.17 3.44
CA ASN A 140 -30.64 11.45 2.28
C ASN A 140 -30.00 10.11 2.67
N PHE A 141 -30.40 9.05 1.98
CA PHE A 141 -29.73 7.77 2.08
C PHE A 141 -28.41 7.73 1.28
N ARG A 142 -27.49 6.88 1.73
CA ARG A 142 -26.34 6.41 0.96
C ARG A 142 -26.05 4.95 1.29
N ILE A 143 -26.22 4.09 0.30
CA ILE A 143 -25.83 2.68 0.38
C ILE A 143 -24.59 2.45 -0.47
N THR A 144 -23.50 2.00 0.15
CA THR A 144 -22.33 1.49 -0.58
C THR A 144 -22.27 -0.04 -0.46
N HIS A 145 -22.17 -0.74 -1.58
CA HIS A 145 -22.16 -2.20 -1.60
C HIS A 145 -21.23 -2.75 -2.69
N TYR A 146 -20.54 -3.85 -2.39
CA TYR A 146 -19.68 -4.52 -3.36
C TYR A 146 -20.53 -5.34 -4.33
N LEU A 147 -20.33 -5.12 -5.63
CA LEU A 147 -21.05 -5.82 -6.69
C LEU A 147 -20.04 -6.57 -7.56
N ASP A 148 -20.32 -7.84 -7.83
CA ASP A 148 -19.54 -8.67 -8.73
C ASP A 148 -19.86 -8.36 -10.19
N ILE A 149 -18.82 -8.37 -11.03
CA ILE A 149 -18.95 -8.23 -12.48
C ILE A 149 -19.96 -9.22 -13.04
N GLY A 150 -20.79 -8.77 -13.98
CA GLY A 150 -21.73 -9.61 -14.72
C GLY A 150 -22.96 -10.10 -13.94
N HIS A 151 -23.02 -9.88 -12.62
CA HIS A 151 -24.20 -10.22 -11.83
C HIS A 151 -25.23 -9.09 -11.88
N THR A 152 -26.52 -9.44 -12.00
CA THR A 152 -27.59 -8.43 -11.99
C THR A 152 -28.02 -8.15 -10.56
N TYR A 153 -27.97 -6.88 -10.17
CA TYR A 153 -28.43 -6.38 -8.88
C TYR A 153 -29.65 -5.47 -9.08
N TYR A 154 -30.51 -5.39 -8.07
CA TYR A 154 -31.66 -4.50 -8.06
C TYR A 154 -31.54 -3.44 -6.96
N PHE A 155 -31.93 -2.21 -7.29
CA PHE A 155 -31.93 -1.06 -6.40
C PHE A 155 -33.36 -0.58 -6.25
N ALA A 156 -33.87 -0.50 -5.03
CA ALA A 156 -35.20 0.01 -4.76
C ALA A 156 -35.09 1.33 -4.00
N ALA A 157 -35.92 2.30 -4.38
CA ALA A 157 -36.03 3.61 -3.76
C ALA A 157 -37.49 3.86 -3.34
N GLY A 158 -37.73 4.21 -2.09
CA GLY A 158 -39.04 4.48 -1.50
C GLY A 158 -38.96 5.64 -0.49
N CYS A 159 -39.93 5.72 0.41
CA CYS A 159 -39.86 6.65 1.54
C CYS A 159 -39.90 5.88 2.87
N TYR A 160 -39.33 6.47 3.92
CA TYR A 160 -39.42 5.92 5.27
C TYR A 160 -40.88 5.86 5.74
N GLY A 161 -41.24 4.77 6.42
CA GLY A 161 -42.60 4.51 6.89
C GLY A 161 -43.64 4.52 5.76
N SER A 162 -44.77 5.18 6.00
CA SER A 162 -45.84 5.37 5.00
C SER A 162 -45.68 6.66 4.20
N GLY A 163 -44.46 7.21 4.13
CA GLY A 163 -44.18 8.45 3.43
C GLY A 163 -44.41 8.35 1.92
N THR A 164 -44.55 9.51 1.30
CA THR A 164 -44.57 9.72 -0.15
C THR A 164 -43.67 10.91 -0.45
N GLY A 165 -43.14 11.01 -1.66
CA GLY A 165 -42.14 12.03 -1.93
C GLY A 165 -41.54 12.01 -3.32
N SER A 166 -40.74 13.03 -3.62
CA SER A 166 -39.94 13.05 -4.84
C SER A 166 -38.53 13.54 -4.56
N TYR A 167 -37.57 12.83 -5.13
CA TYR A 167 -36.14 13.07 -4.97
C TYR A 167 -35.40 12.50 -6.17
N SER A 168 -34.08 12.65 -6.22
CA SER A 168 -33.25 12.03 -7.25
C SER A 168 -32.36 10.95 -6.66
N VAL A 169 -32.09 9.90 -7.43
CA VAL A 169 -31.14 8.86 -7.09
C VAL A 169 -30.01 8.79 -8.10
N ARG A 170 -28.85 8.33 -7.67
CA ARG A 170 -27.70 8.10 -8.53
C ARG A 170 -26.94 6.87 -8.08
N LEU A 171 -26.50 6.06 -9.04
CA LEU A 171 -25.52 5.01 -8.83
C LEU A 171 -24.17 5.51 -9.34
N THR A 172 -23.16 5.50 -8.48
CA THR A 172 -21.77 5.78 -8.85
C THR A 172 -20.94 4.54 -8.59
N LEU A 173 -19.94 4.29 -9.45
CA LEU A 173 -18.84 3.44 -9.06
C LEU A 173 -17.96 4.34 -8.20
N ARG A 174 -17.76 3.98 -6.94
CA ARG A 174 -16.80 4.68 -6.12
C ARG A 174 -15.45 4.51 -6.81
N GLU A 175 -14.80 5.59 -7.26
CA GLU A 175 -13.58 5.52 -8.06
C GLU A 175 -12.57 4.59 -7.36
N ILE A 176 -12.54 3.34 -7.84
CA ILE A 176 -11.48 2.40 -7.55
C ILE A 176 -10.40 2.90 -8.48
N TYR A 177 -9.39 3.56 -7.94
CA TYR A 177 -8.15 3.66 -8.68
C TYR A 177 -7.73 2.21 -8.92
N TYR A 178 -7.85 1.78 -10.18
CA TYR A 178 -7.38 0.55 -10.81
C TYR A 178 -7.51 -0.73 -9.97
N GLU A 179 -8.32 -1.68 -10.45
CA GLU A 179 -8.34 -3.06 -9.94
C GLU A 179 -6.91 -3.63 -9.81
N THR A 180 -6.39 -3.64 -8.58
CA THR A 180 -5.40 -4.62 -8.16
C THR A 180 -5.78 -5.04 -6.75
N PHE A 181 -6.52 -6.14 -6.69
CA PHE A 181 -6.68 -6.99 -5.53
C PHE A 181 -5.41 -7.00 -4.65
N ILE A 182 -5.53 -6.65 -3.35
CA ILE A 182 -4.48 -6.98 -2.39
C ILE A 182 -4.40 -8.49 -2.26
N PRO A 183 -3.27 -9.12 -2.62
CA PRO A 183 -3.13 -10.54 -2.42
C PRO A 183 -3.17 -10.90 -0.94
N THR A 184 -3.80 -12.03 -0.61
CA THR A 184 -3.76 -12.59 0.75
C THR A 184 -2.34 -13.00 1.11
N LYS A 185 -1.65 -12.11 1.82
CA LYS A 185 -0.26 -12.28 2.25
C LYS A 185 -0.01 -11.50 3.53
N THR A 186 1.18 -11.67 4.09
CA THR A 186 1.64 -10.92 5.26
C THR A 186 2.40 -9.67 4.83
N TYR A 187 2.07 -8.55 5.46
CA TYR A 187 2.61 -7.24 5.15
C TYR A 187 3.01 -6.51 6.43
N TYR A 188 3.96 -5.58 6.27
CA TYR A 188 4.12 -4.44 7.16
C TYR A 188 3.42 -3.23 6.52
N LEU A 189 2.57 -2.54 7.27
CA LEU A 189 1.77 -1.41 6.77
C LEU A 189 2.41 -0.11 7.26
N LYS A 190 3.05 0.65 6.36
CA LYS A 190 3.69 1.94 6.67
C LYS A 190 2.75 3.08 6.33
N ASP A 191 2.45 3.96 7.27
CA ASP A 191 1.74 5.20 6.99
C ASP A 191 2.65 6.19 6.25
N ILE A 192 2.13 6.86 5.22
CA ILE A 192 2.91 7.75 4.36
C ILE A 192 3.27 9.06 5.08
N GLY A 193 2.37 9.61 5.89
CA GLY A 193 2.54 10.91 6.56
C GLY A 193 3.47 10.82 7.77
N SER A 194 3.28 9.79 8.59
CA SER A 194 4.06 9.56 9.81
C SER A 194 5.38 8.85 9.55
N GLY A 195 5.45 8.05 8.48
CA GLY A 195 6.57 7.14 8.20
C GLY A 195 6.69 6.00 9.22
N LYS A 196 5.67 5.78 10.05
CA LYS A 196 5.60 4.74 11.07
C LYS A 196 4.78 3.55 10.56
N PHE A 197 4.89 2.42 11.25
CA PHE A 197 4.22 1.20 10.90
C PHE A 197 3.04 0.91 11.83
N LEU A 198 1.97 0.35 11.27
CA LEU A 198 0.85 -0.20 12.04
C LEU A 198 1.40 -1.32 12.94
N ASP A 199 1.16 -1.20 14.23
CA ASP A 199 1.78 -2.04 15.25
C ASP A 199 0.82 -2.33 16.40
N ILE A 200 1.15 -3.32 17.22
CA ILE A 200 0.38 -3.71 18.41
C ILE A 200 1.15 -3.28 19.65
N HIS A 201 0.47 -2.57 20.55
CA HIS A 201 1.05 -2.27 21.84
C HIS A 201 1.42 -3.59 22.55
N GLY A 202 2.70 -3.75 22.91
CA GLY A 202 3.35 -5.04 23.19
C GLY A 202 2.72 -5.92 24.30
N PRO A 203 3.40 -6.99 24.74
CA PRO A 203 2.80 -8.13 25.47
C PRO A 203 1.98 -7.80 26.73
N ALA A 204 2.15 -6.61 27.32
CA ALA A 204 1.45 -6.14 28.51
C ALA A 204 0.06 -5.50 28.23
N ALA A 205 -0.26 -5.15 26.99
CA ALA A 205 -1.45 -4.37 26.64
C ALA A 205 -2.05 -4.81 25.30
N GLN A 206 -2.60 -6.03 25.30
CA GLN A 206 -2.98 -6.82 24.12
C GLN A 206 -4.20 -6.30 23.32
N GLU A 207 -4.52 -5.00 23.35
CA GLU A 207 -5.76 -4.46 22.76
C GLU A 207 -5.60 -3.16 21.97
N SER A 208 -4.49 -2.42 22.15
CA SER A 208 -4.28 -1.13 21.49
C SER A 208 -3.51 -1.30 20.17
N VAL A 209 -4.07 -0.76 19.09
CA VAL A 209 -3.42 -0.65 17.79
C VAL A 209 -2.84 0.76 17.68
N HIS A 210 -1.52 0.84 17.57
CA HIS A 210 -0.78 2.10 17.54
C HIS A 210 0.12 2.15 16.31
N GLN A 211 0.84 3.25 16.15
CA GLN A 211 1.94 3.33 15.20
C GLN A 211 3.29 3.24 15.91
N TRP A 212 4.27 2.59 15.29
CA TRP A 212 5.62 2.48 15.83
C TRP A 212 6.70 2.64 14.77
N ASP A 213 7.92 2.99 15.18
CA ASP A 213 9.08 2.89 14.29
C ASP A 213 9.26 1.44 13.79
N PHE A 214 9.84 1.27 12.60
CA PHE A 214 10.12 -0.07 12.12
C PHE A 214 11.04 -0.81 13.10
N HIS A 215 10.66 -2.01 13.52
CA HIS A 215 11.49 -2.85 14.39
C HIS A 215 11.65 -4.29 13.89
N GLY A 216 10.87 -4.68 12.88
CA GLY A 216 10.89 -5.99 12.23
C GLY A 216 10.19 -7.12 13.01
N GLY A 217 9.71 -6.85 14.23
CA GLY A 217 9.03 -7.83 15.07
C GLY A 217 7.61 -8.15 14.63
N GLU A 218 7.09 -9.27 15.15
CA GLU A 218 5.80 -9.86 14.78
C GLU A 218 4.61 -8.94 15.09
N GLN A 219 4.76 -7.99 16.04
CA GLN A 219 3.76 -7.00 16.40
C GLN A 219 3.36 -6.06 15.25
N SER A 220 4.19 -5.98 14.21
CA SER A 220 3.96 -5.15 13.01
C SER A 220 3.68 -5.99 11.75
N ARG A 221 3.44 -7.30 11.91
CA ARG A 221 3.12 -8.21 10.80
C ARG A 221 1.63 -8.49 10.71
N TRP A 222 1.08 -8.23 9.52
CA TRP A 222 -0.36 -8.24 9.26
C TRP A 222 -0.70 -9.04 8.01
N THR A 223 -1.45 -10.12 8.15
CA THR A 223 -2.10 -10.77 7.03
C THR A 223 -3.30 -9.94 6.57
N VAL A 224 -3.20 -9.38 5.36
CA VAL A 224 -4.31 -8.64 4.74
C VAL A 224 -5.02 -9.58 3.77
N GLN A 225 -6.31 -9.83 3.98
CA GLN A 225 -7.06 -10.85 3.24
C GLN A 225 -8.42 -10.32 2.78
N LYS A 226 -8.72 -10.47 1.48
CA LYS A 226 -10.06 -10.22 0.93
C LYS A 226 -11.00 -11.38 1.29
N GLN A 227 -12.16 -11.04 1.82
CA GLN A 227 -13.26 -11.95 2.14
C GLN A 227 -14.19 -12.11 0.93
N SER A 228 -15.07 -13.13 0.96
CA SER A 228 -15.99 -13.44 -0.13
C SER A 228 -16.99 -12.33 -0.45
N ASP A 229 -17.27 -11.44 0.50
CA ASP A 229 -18.18 -10.31 0.34
C ASP A 229 -17.47 -8.99 -0.06
N GLY A 230 -16.20 -9.09 -0.48
CA GLY A 230 -15.42 -7.97 -1.01
C GLY A 230 -14.68 -7.13 0.02
N PHE A 231 -14.98 -7.28 1.32
CA PHE A 231 -14.28 -6.61 2.41
C PHE A 231 -12.94 -7.28 2.74
N TYR A 232 -12.03 -6.52 3.34
CA TYR A 232 -10.75 -6.97 3.84
C TYR A 232 -10.76 -7.17 5.34
N THR A 233 -9.96 -8.12 5.80
CA THR A 233 -9.54 -8.23 7.20
C THR A 233 -8.04 -7.92 7.29
N ILE A 234 -7.63 -7.23 8.35
CA ILE A 234 -6.23 -6.99 8.69
C ILE A 234 -5.94 -7.81 9.95
N ARG A 235 -5.24 -8.94 9.79
CA ARG A 235 -5.04 -9.94 10.83
C ARG A 235 -3.60 -9.95 11.33
N SER A 236 -3.39 -9.64 12.61
CA SER A 236 -2.13 -9.79 13.33
C SER A 236 -1.59 -11.22 13.28
N GLU A 237 -0.27 -11.34 13.13
CA GLU A 237 0.46 -12.58 13.38
C GLU A 237 0.94 -12.74 14.83
N TYR A 238 0.65 -11.75 15.68
CA TYR A 238 1.07 -11.69 17.08
C TYR A 238 -0.13 -11.72 18.05
N GLY A 239 0.01 -12.45 19.15
CA GLY A 239 -0.98 -12.48 20.24
C GLY A 239 -2.20 -13.38 19.99
N SER A 240 -3.22 -13.24 20.84
CA SER A 240 -4.46 -14.05 20.83
C SER A 240 -5.69 -13.32 20.26
N LYS A 241 -5.61 -11.99 20.11
CA LYS A 241 -6.56 -11.16 19.38
C LYS A 241 -5.93 -10.80 18.04
N TYR A 242 -6.66 -11.04 16.95
CA TYR A 242 -6.06 -11.08 15.62
C TYR A 242 -6.49 -9.92 14.74
N TYR A 243 -7.74 -9.47 14.77
CA TYR A 243 -8.25 -8.59 13.72
C TYR A 243 -8.29 -7.12 14.15
N VAL A 244 -7.70 -6.23 13.35
CA VAL A 244 -7.88 -4.79 13.50
C VAL A 244 -9.33 -4.45 13.17
N GLY A 245 -9.99 -3.69 14.04
CA GLY A 245 -11.37 -3.27 13.87
C GLY A 245 -11.68 -1.99 14.64
N ILE A 246 -12.94 -1.58 14.57
CA ILE A 246 -13.44 -0.38 15.26
C ILE A 246 -14.28 -0.72 16.48
N SER A 247 -14.07 -0.03 17.60
CA SER A 247 -14.87 -0.18 18.83
C SER A 247 -16.14 0.64 18.82
N ASN A 248 -16.12 1.75 18.10
CA ASN A 248 -17.23 2.67 17.90
C ASN A 248 -17.00 3.45 16.60
N THR A 249 -17.99 4.25 16.20
CA THR A 249 -17.91 5.03 14.96
C THR A 249 -17.42 6.47 15.20
N SER A 250 -17.12 6.88 16.43
CA SER A 250 -16.67 8.25 16.74
C SER A 250 -15.29 8.53 16.16
N LEU A 251 -14.98 9.80 15.92
CA LEU A 251 -13.63 10.25 15.52
C LEU A 251 -12.74 10.42 16.76
N GLY A 252 -11.43 10.57 16.55
CA GLY A 252 -10.46 10.76 17.63
C GLY A 252 -9.95 9.43 18.20
N VAL A 253 -9.51 9.41 19.46
CA VAL A 253 -8.85 8.23 20.06
C VAL A 253 -9.82 7.13 20.51
N ASP A 254 -9.29 5.99 20.97
CA ASP A 254 -10.02 4.87 21.57
C ASP A 254 -11.05 4.17 20.65
N ASN A 255 -10.86 4.27 19.34
CA ASN A 255 -11.76 3.65 18.36
C ASN A 255 -11.13 2.54 17.52
N ILE A 256 -9.81 2.36 17.47
CA ILE A 256 -9.15 1.27 16.73
C ILE A 256 -8.60 0.22 17.71
N LYS A 257 -9.09 -1.02 17.63
CA LYS A 257 -8.75 -2.10 18.57
C LYS A 257 -8.51 -3.43 17.87
N LEU A 258 -7.96 -4.39 18.63
CA LEU A 258 -7.87 -5.79 18.21
C LEU A 258 -9.04 -6.65 18.71
N TYR A 259 -9.47 -7.59 17.87
CA TYR A 259 -10.57 -8.51 18.13
C TYR A 259 -10.19 -9.97 17.86
N ALA A 260 -10.80 -10.90 18.59
CA ALA A 260 -10.50 -12.33 18.46
C ALA A 260 -11.20 -12.99 17.24
N SER A 261 -12.25 -12.37 16.70
CA SER A 261 -13.07 -12.94 15.63
C SER A 261 -13.39 -11.92 14.53
N ILE A 262 -13.78 -12.45 13.37
CA ILE A 262 -14.30 -11.65 12.25
C ILE A 262 -15.76 -11.28 12.56
N SER A 263 -16.09 -10.00 12.42
CA SER A 263 -17.43 -9.42 12.56
C SER A 263 -17.51 -8.19 11.66
N ASP A 264 -18.65 -7.50 11.58
CA ASP A 264 -18.73 -6.25 10.82
C ASP A 264 -17.77 -5.17 11.32
N SER A 265 -17.40 -5.16 12.60
CA SER A 265 -16.47 -4.16 13.16
C SER A 265 -15.01 -4.38 12.76
N THR A 266 -14.64 -5.56 12.27
CA THR A 266 -13.27 -5.93 11.89
C THR A 266 -13.06 -6.02 10.39
N ARG A 267 -14.03 -5.50 9.62
CA ARG A 267 -14.03 -5.53 8.16
C ARG A 267 -13.80 -4.15 7.59
N TRP A 268 -12.98 -4.10 6.56
CA TRP A 268 -12.50 -2.87 5.94
C TRP A 268 -12.76 -2.90 4.45
N ILE A 269 -13.06 -1.77 3.85
CA ILE A 269 -12.85 -1.55 2.43
C ILE A 269 -11.43 -1.04 2.29
N ALA A 270 -10.68 -1.52 1.29
CA ALA A 270 -9.36 -1.03 0.99
C ALA A 270 -9.34 -0.39 -0.41
N TYR A 271 -9.12 0.92 -0.45
CA TYR A 271 -8.95 1.69 -1.69
C TYR A 271 -7.46 1.80 -2.00
N TYR A 272 -7.05 1.51 -3.22
CA TYR A 272 -5.68 1.73 -3.68
C TYR A 272 -5.62 3.01 -4.50
N ASN A 273 -4.42 3.51 -4.81
CA ASN A 273 -4.20 4.47 -5.88
C ASN A 273 -3.19 3.95 -6.92
N SER A 274 -3.00 4.68 -8.01
CA SER A 274 -2.09 4.29 -9.11
C SER A 274 -0.61 4.17 -8.71
N VAL A 275 -0.24 4.65 -7.52
CA VAL A 275 1.12 4.55 -6.96
C VAL A 275 1.24 3.51 -5.83
N GLY A 276 0.19 2.71 -5.59
CA GLY A 276 0.19 1.59 -4.65
C GLY A 276 -0.02 1.98 -3.18
N GLU A 277 -0.54 3.17 -2.91
CA GLU A 277 -0.96 3.61 -1.56
C GLU A 277 -2.39 3.16 -1.27
N VAL A 278 -2.70 2.94 0.00
CA VAL A 278 -3.91 2.26 0.47
C VAL A 278 -4.64 3.09 1.50
N ILE A 279 -5.96 3.13 1.41
CA ILE A 279 -6.83 3.74 2.40
C ILE A 279 -7.78 2.66 2.90
N PHE A 280 -7.88 2.50 4.22
CA PHE A 280 -8.79 1.54 4.84
C PHE A 280 -10.00 2.26 5.43
N GLU A 281 -11.21 1.91 4.98
CA GLU A 281 -12.49 2.39 5.51
C GLU A 281 -13.21 1.27 6.25
N PRO A 282 -13.61 1.44 7.52
CA PRO A 282 -14.29 0.39 8.25
C PRO A 282 -15.72 0.21 7.73
N LYS A 283 -16.17 -1.05 7.65
CA LYS A 283 -17.52 -1.40 7.19
C LYS A 283 -18.64 -0.72 7.99
N LEU A 284 -18.47 -0.62 9.30
CA LEU A 284 -19.48 -0.03 10.20
C LEU A 284 -19.38 1.50 10.35
N ALA A 285 -18.42 2.17 9.70
CA ALA A 285 -18.38 3.63 9.68
C ALA A 285 -18.08 4.16 8.27
N PRO A 286 -19.03 4.00 7.32
CA PRO A 286 -18.88 4.54 5.98
C PRO A 286 -18.55 6.04 5.99
N GLY A 287 -17.65 6.47 5.12
CA GLY A 287 -17.16 7.86 5.08
C GLY A 287 -16.13 8.21 6.15
N LYS A 288 -15.60 7.22 6.90
CA LYS A 288 -14.44 7.38 7.79
C LYS A 288 -13.31 6.46 7.35
N ILE A 289 -12.08 6.75 7.77
CA ILE A 289 -10.87 6.04 7.35
C ILE A 289 -9.88 5.87 8.50
N LEU A 290 -9.05 4.83 8.41
CA LEU A 290 -7.94 4.59 9.33
C LEU A 290 -6.85 5.65 9.16
N HIS A 291 -6.46 6.27 10.26
CA HIS A 291 -5.61 7.45 10.27
C HIS A 291 -4.55 7.42 11.40
N ALA A 292 -3.34 7.85 11.07
CA ALA A 292 -2.22 8.05 11.97
C ALA A 292 -2.16 9.51 12.46
N PRO A 293 -2.50 9.83 13.72
CA PRO A 293 -2.73 11.21 14.17
C PRO A 293 -1.48 12.10 14.27
N SER A 294 -0.27 11.54 14.18
CA SER A 294 0.98 12.28 14.33
C SER A 294 2.17 11.50 13.77
N ASN A 295 3.38 12.04 13.89
CA ASN A 295 4.61 11.35 13.48
C ASN A 295 5.34 10.67 14.65
N SER A 296 4.69 10.61 15.82
CA SER A 296 5.27 10.05 17.05
C SER A 296 5.00 8.55 17.17
N THR A 297 5.99 7.83 17.69
CA THR A 297 5.85 6.41 18.04
C THR A 297 4.96 6.22 19.27
N GLY A 298 4.22 5.12 19.33
CA GLY A 298 3.37 4.76 20.46
C GLY A 298 2.02 5.48 20.53
N VAL A 299 1.65 6.20 19.47
CA VAL A 299 0.36 6.89 19.41
C VAL A 299 -0.69 5.99 18.77
N GLU A 300 -1.85 5.88 19.42
CA GLU A 300 -2.98 5.08 18.95
C GLU A 300 -3.44 5.54 17.56
N LEU A 301 -3.80 4.58 16.70
CA LEU A 301 -4.46 4.89 15.44
C LEU A 301 -5.91 5.29 15.68
N GLN A 302 -6.47 6.09 14.79
CA GLN A 302 -7.80 6.64 14.93
C GLN A 302 -8.62 6.62 13.65
N LEU A 303 -9.93 6.88 13.79
CA LEU A 303 -10.79 7.25 12.66
C LEU A 303 -10.70 8.74 12.33
N ALA A 304 -10.56 9.04 11.05
CA ALA A 304 -10.69 10.38 10.46
C ALA A 304 -11.79 10.40 9.37
N TRP A 305 -12.22 11.60 8.96
CA TRP A 305 -13.19 11.75 7.88
C TRP A 305 -12.58 11.42 6.51
N ALA A 306 -13.30 10.62 5.70
CA ALA A 306 -12.91 10.33 4.32
C ALA A 306 -12.93 11.56 3.39
N GLY A 307 -13.62 12.64 3.79
CA GLY A 307 -13.60 13.91 3.06
C GLY A 307 -12.25 14.65 3.14
N TRP A 308 -11.34 14.19 4.00
CA TRP A 308 -10.02 14.79 4.23
C TRP A 308 -8.92 13.72 4.18
N ILE A 309 -8.68 13.16 2.99
CA ILE A 309 -7.59 12.19 2.77
C ILE A 309 -6.27 12.96 2.63
N ASP A 310 -5.42 12.85 3.64
CA ASP A 310 -4.05 13.34 3.66
C ASP A 310 -3.05 12.15 3.67
N ASN A 311 -1.76 12.45 3.82
CA ASN A 311 -0.73 11.41 3.86
C ASN A 311 -0.79 10.55 5.13
N ASN A 312 -1.39 11.05 6.21
CA ASN A 312 -1.59 10.34 7.47
C ASN A 312 -2.77 9.34 7.43
N SER A 313 -3.45 9.25 6.28
CA SER A 313 -4.53 8.29 6.05
C SER A 313 -4.21 7.30 4.93
N LYS A 314 -2.96 7.32 4.45
CA LYS A 314 -2.47 6.52 3.33
C LYS A 314 -1.40 5.57 3.82
N TRP A 315 -1.52 4.33 3.39
CA TRP A 315 -0.68 3.23 3.84
C TRP A 315 0.04 2.60 2.65
N LYS A 316 1.29 2.21 2.82
CA LYS A 316 2.04 1.40 1.87
C LYS A 316 2.27 0.02 2.47
N LEU A 317 1.97 -1.02 1.69
CA LEU A 317 2.11 -2.41 2.13
C LEU A 317 3.43 -2.97 1.62
N PHE A 318 4.30 -3.38 2.54
CA PHE A 318 5.53 -4.08 2.22
C PHE A 318 5.37 -5.57 2.55
N GLU A 319 5.36 -6.39 1.51
CA GLU A 319 5.15 -7.83 1.64
C GLU A 319 6.31 -8.50 2.37
N HIS A 320 5.99 -9.25 3.42
CA HIS A 320 6.93 -10.15 4.11
C HIS A 320 6.95 -11.49 3.38
N LYS A 321 7.97 -11.70 2.54
CA LYS A 321 8.14 -12.87 1.66
C LYS A 321 9.11 -13.90 2.21
N TYR A 322 10.25 -13.41 2.68
CA TYR A 322 11.41 -14.22 3.02
C TYR A 322 11.93 -13.85 4.41
N GLU A 323 12.66 -14.76 5.03
CA GLU A 323 13.27 -14.55 6.35
C GLU A 323 14.78 -14.71 6.28
N PHE A 324 15.53 -13.77 6.83
CA PHE A 324 17.00 -13.77 6.89
C PHE A 324 17.50 -13.44 8.30
N THR A 325 18.48 -14.18 8.81
CA THR A 325 19.01 -13.94 10.16
C THR A 325 20.38 -13.28 10.11
N ALA A 326 20.55 -12.14 10.78
CA ALA A 326 21.84 -11.48 11.00
C ALA A 326 22.21 -11.55 12.49
N LYS A 327 23.24 -12.31 12.84
CA LYS A 327 23.76 -12.37 14.23
C LYS A 327 25.02 -11.53 14.34
N HIS A 328 25.02 -10.55 15.24
CA HIS A 328 26.14 -9.65 15.46
C HIS A 328 26.93 -10.03 16.71
N TYR A 329 28.25 -9.97 16.57
CA TYR A 329 29.25 -10.28 17.57
C TYR A 329 30.20 -9.11 17.64
N TYR A 330 30.40 -8.51 18.81
CA TYR A 330 31.34 -7.39 18.97
C TYR A 330 32.39 -7.72 20.02
N ASP A 331 33.64 -7.41 19.69
CA ASP A 331 34.76 -7.68 20.58
C ASP A 331 34.94 -6.58 21.64
N GLN A 332 35.77 -6.83 22.65
CA GLN A 332 36.00 -5.84 23.72
C GLN A 332 36.63 -4.57 23.16
N GLY A 333 37.47 -4.69 22.13
CA GLY A 333 38.01 -3.54 21.40
C GLY A 333 36.93 -2.62 20.84
N TYR A 334 35.84 -3.18 20.31
CA TYR A 334 34.71 -2.41 19.78
C TYR A 334 33.92 -1.75 20.91
N ASP A 335 33.69 -2.48 22.00
CA ASP A 335 32.96 -1.98 23.19
C ASP A 335 33.65 -0.79 23.86
N VAL A 336 34.98 -0.86 24.05
CA VAL A 336 35.73 0.27 24.64
C VAL A 336 35.87 1.46 23.69
N ARG A 337 35.65 1.26 22.40
CA ARG A 337 35.75 2.32 21.38
C ARG A 337 34.43 3.05 21.22
N PHE A 338 33.30 2.35 21.22
CA PHE A 338 32.00 2.92 20.96
C PHE A 338 31.06 2.66 22.13
N ALA A 339 30.80 3.72 22.90
CA ALA A 339 29.79 3.67 23.96
C ALA A 339 28.46 3.20 23.36
N ASN A 340 27.74 2.33 24.08
CA ASN A 340 26.48 1.73 23.62
C ASN A 340 26.61 0.95 22.30
N ALA A 341 27.74 0.26 22.08
CA ALA A 341 28.00 -0.54 20.88
C ALA A 341 26.80 -1.44 20.51
N ALA A 342 26.28 -2.20 21.48
CA ALA A 342 25.14 -3.09 21.28
C ALA A 342 23.88 -2.35 20.77
N THR A 343 23.51 -1.24 21.39
CA THR A 343 22.36 -0.42 20.98
C THR A 343 22.56 0.15 19.59
N SER A 344 23.75 0.69 19.31
CA SER A 344 24.07 1.29 18.00
C SER A 344 23.96 0.26 16.88
N MET A 345 24.52 -0.94 17.06
CA MET A 345 24.38 -2.03 16.07
C MET A 345 22.93 -2.47 15.88
N ALA A 346 22.12 -2.48 16.95
CA ALA A 346 20.69 -2.79 16.84
C ALA A 346 19.98 -1.78 15.93
N GLU A 347 20.28 -0.49 16.08
CA GLU A 347 19.73 0.57 15.25
C GLU A 347 20.21 0.48 13.80
N TYR A 348 21.50 0.21 13.57
CA TYR A 348 22.03 0.04 12.21
C TYR A 348 21.36 -1.12 11.49
N GLN A 349 21.20 -2.25 12.21
CA GLN A 349 20.53 -3.42 11.68
C GLN A 349 19.05 -3.12 11.38
N VAL A 350 18.32 -2.37 12.22
CA VAL A 350 16.92 -1.98 11.94
C VAL A 350 16.80 -1.25 10.60
N VAL A 351 17.71 -0.32 10.30
CA VAL A 351 17.71 0.38 9.00
C VAL A 351 17.97 -0.59 7.85
N CYS A 352 18.96 -1.47 7.99
CA CYS A 352 19.26 -2.50 7.00
C CYS A 352 18.06 -3.43 6.76
N SER A 353 17.36 -3.81 7.83
CA SER A 353 16.18 -4.66 7.82
C SER A 353 15.03 -4.02 7.05
N GLU A 354 14.76 -2.74 7.27
CA GLU A 354 13.70 -2.03 6.54
C GLU A 354 14.06 -1.89 5.05
N ILE A 355 15.32 -1.61 4.71
CA ILE A 355 15.78 -1.59 3.32
C ILE A 355 15.51 -2.93 2.64
N PHE A 356 15.92 -4.04 3.25
CA PHE A 356 15.72 -5.38 2.69
C PHE A 356 14.24 -5.76 2.58
N LEU A 357 13.41 -5.34 3.54
CA LEU A 357 11.97 -5.49 3.46
C LEU A 357 11.39 -4.72 2.27
N GLN A 358 11.68 -3.42 2.16
CA GLN A 358 11.07 -2.58 1.13
C GLN A 358 11.51 -2.96 -0.29
N VAL A 359 12.76 -3.40 -0.47
CA VAL A 359 13.31 -3.71 -1.80
C VAL A 359 13.03 -5.17 -2.21
N PHE A 360 13.17 -6.11 -1.28
CA PHE A 360 13.18 -7.54 -1.58
C PHE A 360 12.07 -8.33 -0.88
N GLY A 361 11.39 -7.75 0.11
CA GLY A 361 10.40 -8.45 0.93
C GLY A 361 11.02 -9.36 1.98
N ILE A 362 12.25 -9.07 2.41
CA ILE A 362 12.97 -9.88 3.40
C ILE A 362 12.71 -9.32 4.80
N GLY A 363 12.02 -10.08 5.65
CA GLY A 363 12.05 -9.87 7.09
C GLY A 363 13.36 -10.38 7.67
N THR A 364 13.85 -9.72 8.72
CA THR A 364 15.13 -10.08 9.32
C THR A 364 15.03 -10.34 10.81
N LYS A 365 15.68 -11.40 11.27
CA LYS A 365 15.91 -11.67 12.69
C LYS A 365 17.30 -11.23 13.09
N ARG A 366 17.45 -10.65 14.28
CA ARG A 366 18.74 -10.18 14.79
C ARG A 366 19.01 -10.62 16.22
N SER A 367 20.29 -10.84 16.53
CA SER A 367 20.80 -10.98 17.90
C SER A 367 22.14 -10.26 18.01
N ILE A 368 22.45 -9.74 19.19
CA ILE A 368 23.69 -9.01 19.45
C ILE A 368 24.30 -9.57 20.73
N GLN A 369 25.58 -9.96 20.67
CA GLN A 369 26.31 -10.44 21.83
C GLN A 369 27.77 -9.98 21.79
N SER A 370 28.35 -9.72 22.96
CA SER A 370 29.79 -9.48 23.06
C SER A 370 30.55 -10.81 23.06
N TYR A 371 31.83 -10.76 22.70
CA TYR A 371 32.77 -11.88 22.84
C TYR A 371 34.20 -11.39 23.05
N ILE A 372 35.13 -12.31 23.29
CA ILE A 372 36.56 -12.02 23.38
C ILE A 372 37.19 -12.51 22.08
N SER A 373 37.76 -11.58 21.30
CA SER A 373 38.43 -11.94 20.05
C SER A 373 39.89 -12.34 20.26
N CYS A 374 40.48 -12.97 19.25
CA CYS A 374 41.92 -13.20 19.18
C CYS A 374 42.71 -11.87 19.25
N ALA A 375 42.15 -10.76 18.74
CA ALA A 375 42.73 -9.42 18.84
C ALA A 375 42.66 -8.83 20.26
N ASP A 376 41.58 -9.11 21.01
CA ASP A 376 41.50 -8.75 22.42
C ASP A 376 42.58 -9.49 23.22
N THR A 377 42.66 -10.81 23.00
CA THR A 377 43.63 -11.68 23.70
C THR A 377 45.07 -11.25 23.41
N CYS A 378 45.39 -10.91 22.17
CA CYS A 378 46.76 -10.56 21.77
C CYS A 378 47.23 -9.18 22.25
N THR A 379 46.31 -8.26 22.55
CA THR A 379 46.61 -6.92 23.08
C THR A 379 46.43 -6.82 24.60
N GLY A 380 45.85 -7.87 25.20
CA GLY A 380 45.74 -8.09 26.63
C GLY A 380 44.41 -7.62 27.22
N THR A 381 43.77 -8.52 27.99
CA THR A 381 42.48 -8.32 28.66
C THR A 381 42.67 -7.76 30.09
N PRO A 382 41.86 -6.78 30.55
CA PRO A 382 40.82 -6.08 29.81
C PRO A 382 41.42 -5.13 28.75
N VAL A 383 40.73 -5.04 27.62
CA VAL A 383 41.12 -4.13 26.53
C VAL A 383 40.85 -2.69 26.95
N THR A 384 41.70 -1.77 26.50
CA THR A 384 41.52 -0.32 26.66
C THR A 384 41.61 0.34 25.28
N LEU A 385 41.13 1.57 25.13
CA LEU A 385 41.21 2.28 23.85
C LEU A 385 42.65 2.36 23.31
N ALA A 386 43.65 2.56 24.17
CA ALA A 386 45.06 2.56 23.78
C ALA A 386 45.51 1.20 23.22
N LYS A 387 45.08 0.10 23.85
CA LYS A 387 45.41 -1.27 23.43
C LYS A 387 44.85 -1.63 22.06
N THR A 388 43.72 -1.04 21.64
CA THR A 388 43.15 -1.28 20.30
C THR A 388 44.09 -0.91 19.16
N LYS A 389 45.06 -0.01 19.41
CA LYS A 389 46.06 0.47 18.44
C LYS A 389 47.40 -0.27 18.50
N LEU A 390 47.62 -1.11 19.52
CA LEU A 390 48.89 -1.83 19.70
C LEU A 390 49.01 -3.00 18.73
N PRO A 391 50.22 -3.35 18.26
CA PRO A 391 50.42 -4.61 17.55
C PRO A 391 50.21 -5.82 18.48
N CYS A 392 50.10 -7.02 17.91
CA CYS A 392 50.17 -8.25 18.69
C CYS A 392 51.51 -8.33 19.43
N ALA A 393 51.50 -8.70 20.72
CA ALA A 393 52.71 -8.79 21.54
C ALA A 393 53.61 -10.00 21.21
N HIS A 394 53.21 -10.85 20.27
CA HIS A 394 53.88 -12.09 19.90
C HIS A 394 54.06 -12.20 18.39
N SER A 395 55.13 -12.87 17.94
CA SER A 395 55.62 -12.79 16.55
C SER A 395 55.16 -13.91 15.61
N LEU A 396 54.37 -14.89 16.08
CA LEU A 396 54.06 -16.09 15.30
C LEU A 396 52.80 -15.96 14.43
N VAL A 397 51.80 -15.20 14.88
CA VAL A 397 50.53 -15.01 14.17
C VAL A 397 50.06 -13.56 14.37
N ASP A 398 49.69 -12.90 13.29
CA ASP A 398 49.04 -11.59 13.35
C ASP A 398 47.53 -11.77 13.53
N HIS A 399 47.09 -11.78 14.80
CA HIS A 399 45.67 -11.85 15.16
C HIS A 399 44.87 -10.59 14.78
N LYS A 400 45.48 -9.61 14.10
CA LYS A 400 44.82 -8.37 13.64
C LYS A 400 44.62 -8.32 12.13
N THR A 401 44.50 -9.49 11.49
CA THR A 401 43.98 -9.59 10.12
C THR A 401 42.50 -9.95 10.12
N ARG A 402 41.76 -9.58 9.07
CA ARG A 402 40.34 -9.97 8.91
C ARG A 402 40.16 -11.49 8.84
N SER A 403 41.15 -12.20 8.30
CA SER A 403 41.15 -13.66 8.22
C SER A 403 41.30 -14.30 9.60
N GLU A 404 42.19 -13.79 10.44
CA GLU A 404 42.36 -14.32 11.80
C GLU A 404 41.17 -13.99 12.71
N ILE A 405 40.62 -12.77 12.63
CA ILE A 405 39.34 -12.44 13.30
C ILE A 405 38.25 -13.42 12.84
N ARG A 406 38.21 -13.73 11.54
CA ARG A 406 37.23 -14.64 10.97
C ARG A 406 37.37 -16.07 11.47
N SER A 407 38.56 -16.61 11.39
CA SER A 407 38.87 -17.96 11.87
C SER A 407 38.56 -18.09 13.36
N ASP A 408 38.92 -17.09 14.17
CA ASP A 408 38.63 -17.08 15.61
C ASP A 408 37.12 -17.09 15.89
N PHE A 409 36.35 -16.14 15.33
CA PHE A 409 34.91 -16.14 15.63
C PHE A 409 34.19 -17.38 15.06
N ILE A 410 34.62 -17.93 13.90
CA ILE A 410 34.07 -19.19 13.35
C ILE A 410 34.38 -20.34 14.31
N SER A 411 35.57 -20.39 14.89
CA SER A 411 35.91 -21.43 15.87
C SER A 411 35.01 -21.40 17.10
N GLN A 412 34.54 -20.22 17.50
CA GLN A 412 33.69 -20.02 18.67
C GLN A 412 32.19 -20.19 18.37
N PHE A 413 31.72 -19.78 17.19
CA PHE A 413 30.29 -19.67 16.89
C PHE A 413 29.82 -20.45 15.65
N GLY A 414 30.76 -21.04 14.91
CA GLY A 414 30.52 -21.75 13.66
C GLY A 414 30.28 -20.83 12.46
N ASN A 415 30.10 -21.45 11.30
CA ASN A 415 29.69 -20.77 10.07
C ASN A 415 28.24 -20.27 10.13
N GLY A 416 27.89 -19.40 9.19
CA GLY A 416 26.51 -19.12 8.84
C GLY A 416 25.94 -20.12 7.83
N THR A 417 24.86 -19.73 7.17
CA THR A 417 24.19 -20.45 6.08
C THR A 417 23.63 -19.45 5.06
N ASN A 418 23.05 -19.92 3.96
CA ASN A 418 22.37 -19.04 2.98
C ASN A 418 21.25 -18.17 3.58
N THR A 419 20.74 -18.50 4.77
CA THR A 419 19.69 -17.76 5.47
C THR A 419 20.15 -17.18 6.82
N LEU A 420 21.42 -17.36 7.17
CA LEU A 420 22.03 -16.91 8.43
C LEU A 420 23.42 -16.32 8.16
N SER A 421 23.57 -15.02 8.35
CA SER A 421 24.89 -14.38 8.38
C SER A 421 25.36 -14.08 9.80
N ARG A 422 26.66 -14.25 10.00
CA ARG A 422 27.34 -13.87 11.25
C ARG A 422 28.25 -12.68 10.99
N VAL A 423 28.05 -11.62 11.76
CA VAL A 423 28.72 -10.33 11.58
C VAL A 423 29.60 -10.06 12.79
N ALA A 424 30.92 -10.13 12.63
CA ALA A 424 31.90 -9.81 13.65
C ALA A 424 32.35 -8.35 13.54
N TRP A 425 32.25 -7.59 14.63
CA TRP A 425 32.67 -6.20 14.73
C TRP A 425 33.91 -6.13 15.59
N SER A 426 35.02 -5.67 15.01
CA SER A 426 36.27 -5.47 15.75
C SER A 426 36.60 -4.01 15.90
N GLY A 427 36.88 -3.57 17.13
CA GLY A 427 37.35 -2.21 17.42
C GLY A 427 38.86 -2.04 17.34
N HIS A 428 39.60 -3.11 17.02
CA HIS A 428 41.05 -3.07 16.84
C HIS A 428 41.43 -2.48 15.49
N VAL A 429 42.59 -1.83 15.44
CA VAL A 429 43.23 -1.49 14.18
C VAL A 429 43.68 -2.80 13.53
N LEU A 430 43.09 -3.13 12.38
CA LEU A 430 43.45 -4.30 11.59
C LEU A 430 44.36 -3.91 10.42
N GLU A 431 45.13 -4.86 9.91
CA GLU A 431 46.03 -4.67 8.75
C GLU A 431 45.28 -4.08 7.54
N SER A 432 44.10 -4.63 7.23
CA SER A 432 43.19 -4.07 6.23
C SER A 432 42.12 -3.20 6.88
N ARG A 433 41.99 -1.97 6.37
CA ARG A 433 41.01 -0.98 6.85
C ARG A 433 39.59 -1.16 6.30
N SER A 434 39.37 -2.05 5.34
CA SER A 434 38.05 -2.28 4.75
C SER A 434 37.36 -3.48 5.38
N SER A 435 36.07 -3.34 5.67
CA SER A 435 35.21 -4.50 5.99
C SER A 435 35.19 -5.50 4.84
N ASN A 436 34.80 -6.74 5.11
CA ASN A 436 34.59 -7.73 4.06
C ASN A 436 33.59 -8.81 4.43
N SER A 437 32.94 -9.30 3.39
CA SER A 437 32.08 -10.47 3.37
C SER A 437 32.86 -11.71 2.88
N ASP A 438 32.44 -12.89 3.34
CA ASP A 438 32.85 -14.19 2.82
C ASP A 438 31.60 -15.05 2.65
N SER A 439 31.27 -15.38 1.40
CA SER A 439 30.09 -16.15 1.03
C SER A 439 30.23 -17.64 1.32
N SER A 440 31.46 -18.15 1.47
CA SER A 440 31.70 -19.59 1.72
C SER A 440 31.43 -19.98 3.17
N SER A 441 31.75 -19.08 4.11
CA SER A 441 31.48 -19.24 5.53
C SER A 441 30.20 -18.54 5.99
N HIS A 442 29.61 -17.69 5.13
CA HIS A 442 28.47 -16.81 5.40
C HIS A 442 28.72 -15.80 6.52
N THR A 443 29.84 -15.09 6.40
CA THR A 443 30.33 -14.22 7.46
C THR A 443 30.79 -12.86 6.99
N VAL A 444 30.65 -11.88 7.87
CA VAL A 444 31.06 -10.50 7.64
C VAL A 444 31.99 -10.07 8.76
N VAL A 445 33.10 -9.42 8.41
CA VAL A 445 33.98 -8.75 9.38
C VAL A 445 33.87 -7.24 9.16
N MET A 446 33.32 -6.55 10.15
CA MET A 446 33.16 -5.11 10.22
C MET A 446 34.37 -4.49 10.91
N THR A 447 35.03 -3.56 10.24
CA THR A 447 36.25 -2.89 10.71
C THR A 447 36.02 -1.42 11.02
N ILE A 448 36.94 -0.81 11.78
CA ILE A 448 36.87 0.61 12.13
C ILE A 448 37.36 1.57 11.04
N GLY A 449 37.83 1.07 9.90
CA GLY A 449 38.64 1.88 8.99
C GLY A 449 37.89 3.02 8.29
N LYS A 450 36.56 2.94 8.18
CA LYS A 450 35.70 4.02 7.64
C LYS A 450 35.03 4.88 8.72
N VAL A 451 35.17 4.48 9.97
CA VAL A 451 34.58 5.18 11.13
C VAL A 451 35.67 5.82 12.03
N THR A 452 36.91 5.86 11.54
CA THR A 452 38.05 6.48 12.19
C THR A 452 38.88 7.33 11.22
N ASP A 453 39.57 8.34 11.74
CA ASP A 453 40.52 9.16 10.99
C ASP A 453 41.82 8.40 10.65
N ALA A 454 42.82 9.08 10.07
CA ALA A 454 44.12 8.49 9.75
C ALA A 454 44.96 8.14 11.00
N SER A 455 44.62 8.68 12.18
CA SER A 455 45.26 8.42 13.47
C SER A 455 44.45 7.46 14.36
N TYR A 456 43.42 6.81 13.79
CA TYR A 456 42.53 5.87 14.45
C TYR A 456 41.72 6.46 15.61
N ASN A 457 41.45 7.77 15.55
CA ASN A 457 40.47 8.41 16.42
C ASN A 457 39.09 8.26 15.79
N ASN A 458 38.07 8.06 16.63
CA ASN A 458 36.69 7.91 16.16
C ASN A 458 36.24 9.19 15.45
N LEU A 459 35.51 9.03 14.35
CA LEU A 459 34.81 10.13 13.70
C LEU A 459 33.58 10.53 14.53
N ALA A 460 32.89 11.60 14.11
CA ALA A 460 31.66 12.02 14.76
C ALA A 460 30.57 10.93 14.67
N ASP A 461 29.71 10.84 15.69
CA ASP A 461 28.71 9.76 15.82
C ASP A 461 27.78 9.63 14.61
N ASN A 462 27.40 10.75 13.98
CA ASN A 462 26.61 10.73 12.75
C ASN A 462 27.36 10.08 11.58
N VAL A 463 28.67 10.28 11.49
CA VAL A 463 29.54 9.64 10.48
C VAL A 463 29.68 8.16 10.73
N ILE A 464 29.90 7.78 11.99
CA ILE A 464 29.95 6.38 12.40
C ILE A 464 28.65 5.67 12.01
N ARG A 465 27.50 6.31 12.27
CA ARG A 465 26.17 5.78 11.93
C ARG A 465 26.00 5.52 10.44
N TYR A 466 26.13 6.54 9.58
CA TYR A 466 25.83 6.35 8.17
C TYR A 466 26.85 5.42 7.48
N GLU A 467 28.13 5.43 7.89
CA GLU A 467 29.14 4.50 7.34
C GLU A 467 28.88 3.06 7.79
N SER A 468 28.46 2.86 9.05
CA SER A 468 28.14 1.53 9.56
C SER A 468 26.89 0.95 8.90
N ILE A 469 25.85 1.77 8.68
CA ILE A 469 24.64 1.36 7.95
C ILE A 469 24.98 1.01 6.50
N TYR A 470 25.66 1.90 5.78
CA TYR A 470 26.06 1.63 4.40
C TYR A 470 26.85 0.32 4.29
N THR A 471 27.88 0.18 5.12
CA THR A 471 28.77 -0.98 5.08
C THR A 471 27.98 -2.25 5.43
N LEU A 472 27.12 -2.20 6.44
CA LEU A 472 26.32 -3.37 6.81
C LEU A 472 25.37 -3.81 5.67
N VAL A 473 24.67 -2.88 5.03
CA VAL A 473 23.79 -3.20 3.88
C VAL A 473 24.61 -3.77 2.73
N HIS A 474 25.76 -3.18 2.41
CA HIS A 474 26.65 -3.65 1.35
C HIS A 474 27.16 -5.07 1.63
N GLU A 475 27.74 -5.31 2.80
CA GLU A 475 28.33 -6.61 3.13
C GLU A 475 27.28 -7.72 3.28
N LEU A 476 26.09 -7.40 3.80
CA LEU A 476 24.98 -8.36 3.86
C LEU A 476 24.33 -8.59 2.49
N SER A 477 24.45 -7.66 1.54
CA SER A 477 23.99 -7.91 0.17
C SER A 477 24.79 -9.01 -0.51
N HIS A 478 26.10 -9.10 -0.23
CA HIS A 478 26.92 -10.24 -0.68
C HIS A 478 26.44 -11.57 -0.11
N GLN A 479 25.97 -11.57 1.13
CA GLN A 479 25.43 -12.75 1.79
C GLN A 479 24.10 -13.22 1.18
N LEU A 480 23.43 -12.32 0.46
CA LEU A 480 22.23 -12.56 -0.33
C LEU A 480 22.56 -12.75 -1.82
N GLY A 481 23.83 -13.02 -2.17
CA GLY A 481 24.25 -13.38 -3.53
C GLY A 481 24.68 -12.22 -4.43
N ALA A 482 24.58 -10.96 -4.00
CA ALA A 482 25.03 -9.82 -4.80
C ALA A 482 26.57 -9.82 -4.95
N SER A 483 27.06 -9.51 -6.14
CA SER A 483 28.49 -9.30 -6.40
C SER A 483 28.88 -7.83 -6.23
N ASP A 484 30.17 -7.57 -6.08
CA ASP A 484 30.71 -6.22 -6.26
C ASP A 484 30.69 -5.84 -7.74
N HIS A 485 30.39 -4.58 -8.03
CA HIS A 485 30.43 -4.04 -9.40
C HIS A 485 31.70 -3.24 -9.70
N TYR A 486 32.67 -3.21 -8.81
CA TYR A 486 33.99 -2.61 -9.07
C TYR A 486 35.05 -3.69 -9.28
N CYS A 487 36.12 -3.32 -10.00
CA CYS A 487 37.33 -4.11 -10.12
C CYS A 487 38.24 -3.74 -8.94
N TYR A 488 38.87 -4.72 -8.29
CA TYR A 488 39.84 -4.47 -7.22
C TYR A 488 41.22 -4.04 -7.77
N GLY A 489 41.47 -4.30 -9.05
CA GLY A 489 42.66 -3.92 -9.80
C GLY A 489 42.40 -2.73 -10.71
N ASN A 490 43.27 -2.53 -11.71
CA ASN A 490 43.13 -1.41 -12.63
C ASN A 490 41.94 -1.65 -13.58
N PRO A 491 40.96 -0.73 -13.66
CA PRO A 491 39.80 -0.85 -14.55
C PRO A 491 40.12 -0.91 -16.05
N THR A 492 41.36 -0.63 -16.45
CA THR A 492 41.81 -0.71 -17.85
C THR A 492 42.47 -2.04 -18.21
N ASP A 493 42.66 -2.93 -17.23
CA ASP A 493 43.29 -4.23 -17.48
C ASP A 493 42.32 -5.13 -18.27
N PRO A 494 42.82 -6.09 -19.06
CA PRO A 494 41.94 -6.98 -19.82
C PRO A 494 41.17 -7.97 -18.93
N ASP A 495 41.73 -8.29 -17.75
CA ASP A 495 41.18 -9.27 -16.81
C ASP A 495 40.59 -8.57 -15.57
N CYS A 496 39.35 -8.91 -15.21
CA CYS A 496 38.79 -8.39 -13.96
C CYS A 496 39.38 -9.13 -12.77
N SER A 497 39.93 -8.37 -11.82
CA SER A 497 40.35 -8.93 -10.53
C SER A 497 39.19 -9.18 -9.57
N ASN A 498 37.95 -8.86 -9.98
CA ASN A 498 36.76 -9.28 -9.27
C ASN A 498 36.59 -10.80 -9.49
N PRO A 499 36.53 -11.61 -8.43
CA PRO A 499 36.53 -13.07 -8.55
C PRO A 499 35.30 -13.62 -9.27
N TYR A 500 34.24 -12.82 -9.40
CA TYR A 500 33.02 -13.17 -10.10
C TYR A 500 32.96 -12.63 -11.54
N ASN A 501 33.95 -11.83 -11.95
CA ASN A 501 33.99 -11.14 -13.24
C ASN A 501 32.72 -10.32 -13.55
N ASP A 502 32.06 -9.81 -12.51
CA ASP A 502 30.77 -9.09 -12.57
C ASP A 502 30.92 -7.59 -12.28
N CYS A 503 32.13 -7.09 -12.54
CA CYS A 503 32.50 -5.70 -12.35
C CYS A 503 32.10 -4.86 -13.58
N TYR A 504 31.61 -3.65 -13.38
CA TYR A 504 31.11 -2.77 -14.46
C TYR A 504 32.07 -2.58 -15.64
N TYR A 505 33.39 -2.54 -15.40
CA TYR A 505 34.37 -2.27 -16.44
C TYR A 505 34.69 -3.47 -17.35
N HIS A 506 34.47 -4.69 -16.87
CA HIS A 506 34.87 -5.91 -17.59
C HIS A 506 33.70 -6.88 -17.83
N ASP A 507 32.60 -6.75 -17.06
CA ASP A 507 31.35 -7.44 -17.34
C ASP A 507 30.61 -6.78 -18.52
N ARG A 508 30.12 -7.62 -19.43
CA ARG A 508 29.33 -7.18 -20.59
C ARG A 508 27.83 -7.10 -20.29
N GLY A 509 27.38 -7.46 -19.08
CA GLY A 509 25.99 -7.36 -18.63
C GLY A 509 25.56 -5.94 -18.23
N LEU A 510 26.48 -5.10 -17.75
CA LEU A 510 26.23 -3.70 -17.41
C LEU A 510 26.70 -2.75 -18.51
N THR A 511 25.77 -2.27 -19.33
CA THR A 511 26.09 -1.35 -20.45
C THR A 511 26.24 0.11 -20.02
N VAL A 512 25.83 0.46 -18.80
CA VAL A 512 25.94 1.80 -18.22
C VAL A 512 26.40 1.71 -16.77
N LYS A 513 27.07 2.76 -16.29
CA LYS A 513 27.59 2.84 -14.91
C LYS A 513 26.44 2.56 -13.92
N PRO A 514 26.53 1.50 -13.09
CA PRO A 514 25.42 1.10 -12.26
C PRO A 514 25.21 2.09 -11.11
N VAL A 515 23.95 2.52 -10.96
CA VAL A 515 23.47 3.16 -9.73
C VAL A 515 23.16 2.03 -8.76
N CYS A 516 24.17 1.63 -7.96
CA CYS A 516 24.08 0.47 -7.10
C CYS A 516 24.92 0.65 -5.83
N ILE A 517 24.42 0.16 -4.70
CA ILE A 517 25.16 0.06 -3.43
C ILE A 517 26.35 -0.89 -3.52
N MET A 518 26.33 -1.81 -4.49
CA MET A 518 27.46 -2.69 -4.80
C MET A 518 28.56 -2.01 -5.65
N TYR A 519 28.39 -0.73 -5.98
CA TYR A 519 29.34 0.03 -6.81
C TYR A 519 29.77 1.35 -6.15
N SER A 520 28.83 2.13 -5.64
CA SER A 520 29.07 3.46 -5.07
C SER A 520 28.66 3.50 -3.61
N ARG A 521 29.30 4.39 -2.84
CA ARG A 521 28.93 4.66 -1.45
C ARG A 521 27.70 5.55 -1.37
N TRP A 522 26.80 5.23 -0.45
CA TRP A 522 25.56 5.96 -0.21
C TRP A 522 25.46 6.35 1.26
N TYR A 523 25.50 7.64 1.54
CA TYR A 523 25.49 8.19 2.91
C TYR A 523 24.12 8.72 3.34
N ASP A 524 23.13 8.63 2.45
CA ASP A 524 21.78 9.17 2.57
C ASP A 524 20.71 8.07 2.65
N LEU A 525 21.09 6.81 2.98
CA LEU A 525 20.17 5.66 2.97
C LEU A 525 18.93 5.87 3.84
N GLU A 526 19.09 6.41 5.06
CA GLU A 526 17.95 6.73 5.95
C GLU A 526 17.05 7.82 5.33
N GLN A 527 17.64 8.82 4.66
CA GLN A 527 16.88 9.89 3.99
C GLN A 527 16.08 9.32 2.81
N ARG A 528 16.66 8.42 2.03
CA ARG A 528 15.99 7.74 0.91
C ARG A 528 14.84 6.85 1.36
N LEU A 529 15.03 6.15 2.47
CA LEU A 529 14.01 5.32 3.09
C LEU A 529 12.81 6.16 3.56
N ASN A 530 13.07 7.33 4.14
CA ASN A 530 12.02 8.28 4.53
C ASN A 530 11.34 8.94 3.32
N ALA A 531 12.10 9.20 2.25
CA ALA A 531 11.59 9.78 1.02
C ALA A 531 10.91 8.74 0.08
N GLY A 532 10.92 7.46 0.43
CA GLY A 532 10.35 6.39 -0.41
C GLY A 532 11.11 6.09 -1.70
N THR A 533 12.39 6.47 -1.79
CA THR A 533 13.27 6.30 -2.97
C THR A 533 14.31 5.18 -2.82
N ILE A 534 14.15 4.33 -1.80
CA ILE A 534 15.12 3.29 -1.45
C ILE A 534 15.18 2.13 -2.47
N SER A 535 14.16 1.97 -3.32
CA SER A 535 14.12 0.95 -4.38
C SER A 535 15.22 1.09 -5.44
N ASP A 536 15.83 2.27 -5.51
CA ASP A 536 16.73 2.68 -6.59
C ASP A 536 18.21 2.50 -6.23
N ILE A 537 18.50 1.99 -5.03
CA ILE A 537 19.88 1.76 -4.57
C ILE A 537 20.49 0.46 -5.09
N TYR A 538 19.72 -0.38 -5.78
CA TYR A 538 20.21 -1.60 -6.44
C TYR A 538 19.97 -1.53 -7.94
N CYS A 539 20.96 -1.96 -8.72
CA CYS A 539 20.83 -2.10 -10.17
C CYS A 539 19.90 -3.28 -10.54
N SER A 540 19.63 -3.44 -11.83
CA SER A 540 18.82 -4.53 -12.37
C SER A 540 19.44 -5.92 -12.13
N GLN A 541 20.77 -6.06 -12.23
CA GLN A 541 21.46 -7.33 -11.97
C GLN A 541 21.28 -7.78 -10.51
N CYS A 542 21.58 -6.92 -9.53
CA CYS A 542 21.38 -7.26 -8.12
C CYS A 542 19.91 -7.57 -7.80
N LYS A 543 18.95 -6.96 -8.50
CA LYS A 543 17.51 -7.23 -8.35
C LYS A 543 17.00 -8.43 -9.16
N SER A 544 17.84 -9.07 -9.96
CA SER A 544 17.42 -10.09 -10.92
C SER A 544 17.16 -11.44 -10.26
N SER A 545 16.13 -12.16 -10.76
CA SER A 545 15.90 -13.58 -10.46
C SER A 545 16.54 -14.52 -11.48
N ALA A 546 17.09 -13.97 -12.58
CA ALA A 546 17.71 -14.74 -13.66
C ALA A 546 19.25 -14.65 -13.62
N HIS A 547 19.80 -13.56 -13.09
CA HIS A 547 21.23 -13.40 -12.91
C HIS A 547 21.72 -14.31 -11.78
N SER A 548 22.82 -15.04 -11.98
CA SER A 548 23.37 -15.97 -10.99
C SER A 548 23.79 -15.29 -9.68
N LEU A 549 24.15 -14.00 -9.75
CA LEU A 549 24.56 -13.16 -8.63
C LEU A 549 23.47 -12.12 -8.27
N GLY A 550 22.21 -12.44 -8.58
CA GLY A 550 21.06 -11.61 -8.23
C GLY A 550 20.48 -12.00 -6.88
N ILE A 551 20.08 -11.02 -6.08
CA ILE A 551 19.47 -11.26 -4.75
C ILE A 551 18.16 -12.05 -4.90
N ARG A 552 17.33 -11.77 -5.91
CA ARG A 552 16.11 -12.56 -6.12
C ARG A 552 16.41 -14.00 -6.56
N LYS A 553 17.55 -14.27 -7.21
CA LYS A 553 17.99 -15.63 -7.52
C LYS A 553 18.36 -16.38 -6.25
N HIS A 554 19.18 -15.78 -5.38
CA HIS A 554 19.52 -16.34 -4.06
C HIS A 554 18.26 -16.63 -3.24
N LEU A 555 17.33 -15.68 -3.18
CA LEU A 555 16.08 -15.85 -2.44
C LEU A 555 15.27 -17.05 -2.97
N ASN A 556 15.12 -17.19 -4.29
CA ASN A 556 14.39 -18.33 -4.87
C ASN A 556 15.07 -19.69 -4.64
N ASP A 557 16.39 -19.71 -4.50
CA ASP A 557 17.14 -20.96 -4.32
C ASP A 557 17.20 -21.43 -2.86
N HIS A 558 17.04 -20.50 -1.91
CA HIS A 558 17.44 -20.73 -0.51
C HIS A 558 16.42 -20.30 0.56
N HIS A 559 15.39 -19.54 0.20
CA HIS A 559 14.32 -19.09 1.10
C HIS A 559 12.96 -19.53 0.58
#